data_AF-A0A7R7GFT8-F1
#
_entry.id   AF-A0A7R7GFT8-F1
#
_cell.length_a   1.000
_cell.length_b   1.000
_cell.length_c   1.000
_cell.angle_alpha   90.00
_cell.angle_beta   90.00
_cell.angle_gamma   90.00
#
_symmetry.space_group_name_H-M   'P 1'
#
loop_
_entity.id
_entity.type
_entity.pdbx_description
1 polymer ?
#
loop_
_entity_poly.entity_id
_entity_poly.type
_entity_poly.pdbx_seq_one_letter_code
_entity_poly.pdbx_strand_id
1 'polypeptide(L)'
;MKLRYLLGSLFTATTLSITALSVQATPSANAETVDVQVVDYSGKPPFKRRVVSLSVNDVAQLESVGQEAIEYVEVKEVIMRGKPPYRRTTKMMPVYDVAQLEVLDEQPNTQKRGTRPPFKRNN
;
A
#
# COMPACT_ATOMS: atom_id res chain seq x y z
N MET A 1 -70.15 4.43 9.73
CA MET A 1 -69.13 3.92 8.80
C MET A 1 -67.76 4.43 9.23
N LYS A 2 -66.75 3.55 9.17
CA LYS A 2 -65.29 3.78 9.21
C LYS A 2 -64.62 3.80 10.61
N LEU A 3 -64.05 2.63 10.89
CA LEU A 3 -63.03 2.30 11.90
C LEU A 3 -61.63 2.74 11.40
N ARG A 4 -60.65 2.74 12.34
CA ARG A 4 -59.16 2.77 12.23
C ARG A 4 -58.60 4.09 12.80
N TYR A 5 -57.63 4.12 13.71
CA TYR A 5 -56.26 3.56 13.66
C TYR A 5 -55.73 3.30 15.10
N LEU A 6 -55.28 2.07 15.44
CA LEU A 6 -53.87 1.67 15.64
C LEU A 6 -53.00 2.63 16.50
N LEU A 7 -52.95 2.40 17.83
CA LEU A 7 -51.85 2.83 18.68
C LEU A 7 -50.76 1.74 18.67
N GLY A 8 -49.73 1.93 17.85
CA GLY A 8 -48.56 1.08 17.76
C GLY A 8 -47.34 1.72 18.45
N SER A 9 -46.76 0.98 19.39
CA SER A 9 -45.37 0.99 19.88
C SER A 9 -44.58 2.31 19.92
N LEU A 10 -44.31 2.75 21.16
CA LEU A 10 -43.33 3.75 21.56
C LEU A 10 -41.90 3.29 21.17
N PHE A 11 -41.32 3.87 20.11
CA PHE A 11 -39.90 3.70 19.79
C PHE A 11 -39.06 4.62 20.68
N THR A 12 -38.35 4.04 21.64
CA THR A 12 -37.32 4.73 22.41
C THR A 12 -36.11 4.99 21.52
N ALA A 13 -35.90 6.25 21.14
CA ALA A 13 -34.69 6.69 20.47
C ALA A 13 -33.52 6.66 21.45
N THR A 14 -32.70 5.60 21.40
CA THR A 14 -31.40 5.56 22.09
C THR A 14 -30.44 6.50 21.35
N THR A 15 -30.12 7.63 21.97
CA THR A 15 -29.06 8.54 21.51
C THR A 15 -27.71 7.84 21.62
N LEU A 16 -27.13 7.48 20.47
CA LEU A 16 -25.77 6.96 20.38
C LEU A 16 -24.79 8.13 20.54
N SER A 17 -24.30 8.35 21.77
CA SER A 17 -23.21 9.29 22.04
C SER A 17 -21.90 8.74 21.47
N ILE A 18 -21.54 9.15 20.25
CA ILE A 18 -20.20 8.95 19.70
C ILE A 18 -19.28 9.96 20.40
N THR A 19 -18.63 9.54 21.48
CA THR A 19 -17.48 10.28 22.03
C THR A 19 -16.31 10.08 21.06
N ALA A 20 -16.10 11.07 20.19
CA ALA A 20 -14.87 11.18 19.43
C ALA A 20 -13.71 11.44 20.41
N LEU A 21 -12.92 10.40 20.71
CA LEU A 21 -11.60 10.60 21.29
C LEU A 21 -10.73 11.28 20.23
N SER A 22 -10.64 12.60 20.29
CA SER A 22 -9.57 13.35 19.63
C SER A 22 -8.25 13.00 20.32
N VAL A 23 -7.43 12.17 19.68
CA VAL A 23 -6.01 12.01 20.04
C VAL A 23 -5.34 13.35 19.80
N GLN A 24 -5.20 14.16 20.86
CA GLN A 24 -4.35 15.34 20.82
C GLN A 24 -2.91 14.84 20.90
N ALA A 25 -2.19 14.91 19.79
CA ALA A 25 -0.74 14.82 19.78
C ALA A 25 -0.20 15.99 20.62
N THR A 26 0.26 15.68 21.83
CA THR A 26 0.96 16.65 22.67
C THR A 26 2.29 16.99 22.00
N PRO A 27 2.58 18.25 21.64
CA PRO A 27 3.91 18.62 21.20
C PRO A 27 4.84 18.45 22.40
N SER A 28 5.70 17.43 22.31
CA SER A 28 6.81 17.26 23.26
C SER A 28 7.64 18.54 23.23
N ALA A 29 7.76 19.21 24.37
CA ALA A 29 8.42 20.52 24.50
C ALA A 29 9.94 20.51 24.22
N ASN A 30 10.50 19.35 23.83
CA ASN A 30 11.89 19.13 23.44
C ASN A 30 11.97 18.44 22.07
N ALA A 31 11.19 18.88 21.08
CA ALA A 31 11.30 18.35 19.73
C ALA A 31 12.48 19.01 19.00
N GLU A 32 13.51 18.23 18.69
CA GLU A 32 14.60 18.66 17.81
C GLU A 32 14.03 18.96 16.42
N THR A 33 14.33 20.16 15.89
CA THR A 33 13.83 20.64 14.60
C THR A 33 14.98 20.92 13.64
N VAL A 34 14.79 20.59 12.36
CA VAL A 34 15.76 20.81 11.28
C VAL A 34 15.14 21.70 10.22
N ASP A 35 15.93 22.63 9.69
CA ASP A 35 15.53 23.51 8.59
C ASP A 35 15.66 22.79 7.25
N VAL A 36 14.53 22.61 6.56
CA VAL A 36 14.47 21.95 5.25
C VAL A 36 14.09 22.97 4.17
N GLN A 37 14.81 22.96 3.05
CA GLN A 37 14.48 23.80 1.90
C GLN A 37 13.47 23.09 0.99
N VAL A 38 12.24 23.60 0.94
CA VAL A 38 11.17 23.09 0.08
C VAL A 38 11.08 23.94 -1.18
N VAL A 39 11.02 23.27 -2.34
CA VAL A 39 10.87 23.90 -3.67
C VAL A 39 9.42 23.77 -4.14
N ASP A 40 8.82 24.87 -4.57
CA ASP A 40 7.49 24.89 -5.17
C ASP A 40 7.62 24.75 -6.69
N TYR A 41 7.30 23.57 -7.22
CA TYR A 41 7.39 23.23 -8.64
C TYR A 41 6.23 23.76 -9.50
N SER A 42 5.37 24.62 -8.96
CA SER A 42 4.31 25.24 -9.75
C SER A 42 4.86 26.28 -10.74
N GLY A 43 4.31 26.28 -11.96
CA GLY A 43 4.61 27.28 -12.99
C GLY A 43 5.84 26.97 -13.86
N LYS A 44 6.38 28.01 -14.51
CA LYS A 44 7.59 27.90 -15.36
C LYS A 44 8.83 28.19 -14.52
N PRO A 45 9.96 27.51 -14.80
CA PRO A 45 11.24 27.80 -14.14
C PRO A 45 11.65 29.27 -14.30
N PRO A 46 12.39 29.86 -13.34
CA PRO A 46 12.94 29.25 -12.12
C PRO A 46 11.94 29.17 -10.94
N PHE A 47 11.97 28.06 -10.20
CA PHE A 47 11.05 27.77 -9.10
C PHE A 47 11.36 28.55 -7.82
N LYS A 48 10.31 28.88 -7.06
CA LYS A 48 10.42 29.53 -5.76
C LYS A 48 10.81 28.50 -4.69
N ARG A 49 11.65 28.90 -3.74
CA ARG A 49 12.11 28.06 -2.63
C ARG A 49 11.79 28.72 -1.30
N ARG A 50 11.44 27.93 -0.28
CA ARG A 50 11.19 28.39 1.11
C ARG A 50 11.90 27.46 2.09
N VAL A 51 12.38 28.01 3.20
CA VAL A 51 12.94 27.22 4.31
C VAL A 51 11.83 26.99 5.33
N VAL A 52 11.63 25.75 5.73
CA VAL A 52 10.61 25.33 6.69
C VAL A 52 11.28 24.48 7.77
N SER A 53 11.11 24.86 9.03
CA SER A 53 11.59 24.09 10.18
C SER A 53 10.62 22.93 10.45
N LEU A 54 11.10 21.70 10.30
CA LEU A 54 10.33 20.47 10.50
C LEU A 54 10.91 19.67 11.66
N SER A 55 10.11 18.79 12.27
CA SER A 55 10.62 17.91 13.33
C SER A 55 11.53 16.83 12.75
N VAL A 56 12.58 16.44 13.48
CA VAL A 56 13.51 15.38 13.05
C VAL A 56 12.77 14.06 12.78
N ASN A 57 11.74 13.75 13.57
CA ASN A 57 10.94 12.54 13.39
C ASN A 57 10.21 12.51 12.03
N ASP A 58 9.68 13.66 11.58
CA ASP A 58 9.00 13.75 10.29
C ASP A 58 10.00 13.61 9.13
N VAL A 59 11.21 14.16 9.28
CA VAL A 59 12.29 14.05 8.28
C VAL A 59 12.79 12.61 8.13
N ALA A 60 13.00 11.89 9.23
CA ALA A 60 13.47 10.50 9.19
C ALA A 60 12.47 9.57 8.45
N GLN A 61 11.16 9.80 8.61
CA GLN A 61 10.14 9.06 7.88
C GLN A 61 10.16 9.35 6.38
N LEU A 62 10.43 10.61 5.99
CA LEU A 62 10.56 11.00 4.59
C LEU A 62 11.77 10.34 3.90
N GLU A 63 12.89 10.24 4.61
CA GLU A 63 14.07 9.51 4.11
C GLU A 63 13.75 8.03 3.89
N SER A 64 13.09 7.40 4.86
CA SER A 64 12.73 5.97 4.85
C SER A 64 11.90 5.58 3.63
N VAL A 65 10.98 6.44 3.17
CA VAL A 65 10.13 6.19 1.99
C VAL A 65 10.92 6.30 0.67
N GLY A 66 12.10 6.93 0.69
CA GLY A 66 12.94 7.16 -0.50
C GLY A 66 14.09 6.15 -0.71
N GLN A 67 14.25 5.14 0.15
CA GLN A 67 15.49 4.34 0.23
C GLN A 67 15.41 2.89 -0.27
N GLU A 68 14.35 2.50 -0.97
CA GLU A 68 14.47 1.33 -1.84
C GLU A 68 15.18 1.79 -3.13
N ALA A 69 16.51 1.73 -3.11
CA ALA A 69 17.34 1.92 -4.29
C ALA A 69 17.14 0.72 -5.23
N ILE A 70 16.02 0.73 -5.95
CA ILE A 70 15.72 -0.28 -6.97
C ILE A 70 16.66 -0.01 -8.16
N GLU A 71 17.60 -0.93 -8.40
CA GLU A 71 18.50 -0.84 -9.55
C GLU A 71 17.68 -0.95 -10.85
N TYR A 72 17.90 -0.05 -11.81
CA TYR A 72 17.21 -0.07 -13.10
C TYR A 72 18.17 -0.46 -14.22
N VAL A 73 17.76 -1.43 -15.04
CA VAL A 73 18.51 -1.91 -16.20
C VAL A 73 17.77 -1.58 -17.51
N GLU A 74 18.53 -1.18 -18.52
CA GLU A 74 18.03 -0.98 -19.88
C GLU A 74 17.76 -2.32 -20.58
N VAL A 75 16.49 -2.61 -20.84
CA VAL A 75 16.07 -3.79 -21.61
C VAL A 75 15.61 -3.37 -23.00
N LYS A 76 16.10 -4.06 -24.04
CA LYS A 76 15.63 -3.88 -25.42
C LYS A 76 14.45 -4.81 -25.70
N GLU A 77 13.25 -4.24 -25.75
CA GLU A 77 12.03 -4.95 -26.12
C GLU A 77 11.86 -4.95 -27.65
N VAL A 78 11.44 -6.09 -28.21
CA VAL A 78 11.11 -6.22 -29.63
C VAL A 78 9.59 -6.34 -29.78
N ILE A 79 8.98 -5.34 -30.42
CA ILE A 79 7.54 -5.29 -30.64
C ILE A 79 7.21 -6.06 -31.92
N MET A 80 6.76 -7.31 -31.75
CA MET A 80 6.49 -8.27 -32.84
C MET A 80 5.14 -8.01 -33.55
N ARG A 81 4.86 -6.76 -33.93
CA ARG A 81 3.60 -6.38 -34.61
C ARG A 81 3.87 -6.01 -36.07
N GLY A 82 3.10 -6.59 -36.99
CA GLY A 82 3.17 -6.32 -38.43
C GLY A 82 4.11 -7.26 -39.18
N LYS A 83 4.53 -6.86 -40.39
CA LYS A 83 5.54 -7.60 -41.18
C LYS A 83 6.95 -7.23 -40.69
N PRO A 84 7.90 -8.18 -40.71
CA PRO A 84 9.28 -7.90 -40.33
C PRO A 84 9.94 -6.88 -41.28
N PRO A 85 10.96 -6.14 -40.81
CA PRO A 85 11.60 -6.22 -39.50
C PRO A 85 10.81 -5.51 -38.38
N TYR A 86 10.82 -6.12 -37.19
CA TYR A 86 10.08 -5.63 -36.04
C TYR A 86 10.72 -4.42 -35.37
N ARG A 87 9.86 -3.56 -34.79
CA ARG A 87 10.29 -2.36 -34.06
C ARG A 87 10.95 -2.76 -32.73
N ARG A 88 12.02 -2.05 -32.36
CA ARG A 88 12.72 -2.22 -31.09
C ARG A 88 12.56 -0.97 -30.22
N THR A 89 12.40 -1.14 -28.91
CA THR A 89 12.27 -0.05 -27.94
C THR A 89 13.09 -0.34 -26.70
N THR A 90 13.83 0.65 -26.19
CA THR A 90 14.56 0.54 -24.92
C THR A 90 13.64 0.95 -23.77
N LYS A 91 13.57 0.13 -22.72
CA LYS A 91 12.77 0.39 -21.52
C LYS A 91 13.61 0.16 -20.27
N MET A 92 13.48 1.04 -19.28
CA MET A 92 14.08 0.85 -17.95
C MET A 92 13.21 -0.14 -17.16
N MET A 93 13.80 -1.23 -16.70
CA MET A 93 13.12 -2.21 -15.83
C MET A 93 13.84 -2.32 -14.49
N PRO A 94 13.10 -2.40 -13.37
CA PRO A 94 13.68 -2.63 -12.06
C PRO A 94 14.26 -4.05 -11.98
N VAL A 95 15.41 -4.19 -11.31
CA VAL A 95 16.05 -5.46 -10.97
C VAL A 95 15.57 -5.88 -9.58
N TYR A 96 15.15 -7.13 -9.46
CA TYR A 96 14.78 -7.74 -8.19
C TYR A 96 15.72 -8.92 -7.92
N ASP A 97 16.25 -8.99 -6.69
CA ASP A 97 17.09 -10.10 -6.26
C ASP A 97 16.24 -11.35 -6.02
N VAL A 98 16.53 -12.42 -6.76
CA VAL A 98 15.80 -13.70 -6.66
C VAL A 98 15.86 -14.34 -5.26
N ALA A 99 16.90 -14.05 -4.48
CA ALA A 99 17.09 -14.61 -3.14
C ALA A 99 16.06 -14.11 -2.11
N GLN A 100 15.43 -12.95 -2.34
CA GLN A 100 14.40 -12.41 -1.45
C GLN A 100 13.02 -13.04 -1.72
N LEU A 101 12.82 -13.66 -2.88
CA LEU A 101 11.53 -14.22 -3.28
C LEU A 101 11.22 -15.55 -2.59
N GLU A 102 12.24 -16.38 -2.33
CA GLU A 102 12.07 -17.72 -1.72
C GLU A 102 11.58 -17.67 -0.26
N VAL A 103 11.79 -16.57 0.46
CA VAL A 103 11.36 -16.42 1.85
C VAL A 103 9.83 -16.36 2.00
N LEU A 104 9.11 -16.02 0.91
CA LEU A 104 7.65 -15.87 0.94
C LEU A 104 6.87 -17.16 0.63
N ASP A 105 7.52 -18.17 0.06
CA ASP A 105 6.86 -19.41 -0.37
C ASP A 105 6.79 -20.50 0.72
N GLU A 106 7.40 -20.29 1.89
CA GLU A 106 7.35 -21.23 3.02
C GLU A 106 6.05 -21.08 3.85
N GLN A 107 4.92 -21.52 3.27
CA GLN A 107 3.72 -21.89 4.02
C GLN A 107 3.53 -23.41 3.98
N PRO A 108 3.98 -24.18 4.99
CA PRO A 108 3.79 -25.62 5.02
C PRO A 108 2.55 -25.99 5.83
N ASN A 109 1.43 -26.30 5.18
CA ASN A 109 0.58 -27.43 5.60
C ASN A 109 -0.56 -27.74 4.63
N THR A 110 -0.30 -28.60 3.65
CA THR A 110 -1.34 -29.52 3.19
C THR A 110 -0.97 -30.91 3.67
N GLN A 111 -1.55 -31.33 4.81
CA GLN A 111 -1.56 -32.73 5.21
C GLN A 111 -2.36 -33.53 4.18
N LYS A 112 -1.70 -33.99 3.11
CA LYS A 112 -2.27 -34.96 2.18
C LYS A 112 -2.39 -36.30 2.90
N ARG A 113 -3.59 -36.58 3.44
CA ARG A 113 -3.95 -37.90 3.97
C ARG A 113 -3.91 -38.89 2.82
N GLY A 114 -2.94 -39.80 2.83
CA GLY A 114 -2.80 -40.85 1.82
C GLY A 114 -4.04 -41.73 1.76
N THR A 115 -4.63 -41.87 0.58
CA THR A 115 -5.67 -42.86 0.31
C THR A 115 -5.02 -44.24 0.38
N ARG A 116 -5.14 -44.90 1.54
CA ARG A 116 -4.78 -46.33 1.66
C ARG A 116 -5.64 -47.11 0.66
N PRO A 117 -5.07 -47.90 -0.26
CA PRO A 117 -5.88 -48.73 -1.13
C PRO A 117 -6.26 -50.00 -0.35
N PRO A 118 -7.54 -50.30 -0.09
CA PRO A 118 -7.88 -51.58 0.49
C PRO A 118 -8.15 -52.57 -0.65
N PHE A 119 -7.18 -53.45 -0.84
CA PHE A 119 -7.27 -54.64 -1.68
C PHE A 119 -8.31 -55.62 -1.12
N LYS A 120 -9.12 -56.25 -2.00
CA LYS A 120 -9.11 -57.70 -2.28
C LYS A 120 -10.04 -57.99 -3.46
N ARG A 121 -9.51 -58.73 -4.44
CA ARG A 121 -10.25 -59.33 -5.56
C ARG A 121 -10.70 -60.73 -5.13
N ASN A 122 -12.00 -61.02 -5.19
CA ASN A 122 -12.50 -62.38 -4.94
C ASN A 122 -13.45 -62.83 -6.07
N ASN A 123 -13.18 -64.06 -6.52
CA ASN A 123 -13.91 -65.04 -7.36
C ASN A 123 -14.47 -64.62 -8.72
#